data_AF-A0A9N8ZD74-F1
#
_entry.id   AF-A0A9N8ZD74-F1
#
_cell.length_a   1.000
_cell.length_b   1.000
_cell.length_c   1.000
_cell.angle_alpha   90.00
_cell.angle_beta   90.00
_cell.angle_gamma   90.00
#
_symmetry.space_group_name_H-M   'P 1'
#
loop_
_entity.id
_entity.type
_entity.pdbx_description
1 polymer ?
#
loop_
_entity_poly.entity_id
_entity_poly.type
_entity_poly.pdbx_seq_one_letter_code
_entity_poly.pdbx_strand_id
1 'polypeptide(L)' 'MAQRLTYRRRLSYNTRSNRVRATKTPGGKLTWLYEKKPAKGPHCGDCGIRLAGIPALRPRQYAKISKRQKNSSKSLRW' A
#
# COMPACT_ATOMS: atom_id res chain seq x y z
N MET A 1 -12.11 9.45 29.50
CA MET A 1 -12.77 8.97 28.25
C MET A 1 -11.82 9.16 27.08
N ALA A 2 -11.73 8.20 26.15
CA ALA A 2 -10.91 8.33 24.94
C ALA A 2 -11.70 9.03 23.81
N GLN A 3 -11.01 9.77 22.94
CA GLN A 3 -11.64 10.47 21.81
C GLN A 3 -12.20 9.46 20.80
N ARG A 4 -13.53 9.49 20.57
CA ARG A 4 -14.21 8.71 19.52
C ARG A 4 -14.03 9.39 18.16
N LEU A 5 -14.01 8.59 17.09
CA LEU A 5 -13.77 9.06 15.73
C LEU A 5 -14.90 8.63 14.78
N THR A 6 -15.20 9.50 13.82
CA THR A 6 -16.16 9.24 12.73
C THR A 6 -15.44 9.17 11.39
N TYR A 7 -15.89 8.28 10.50
CA TYR A 7 -15.35 8.23 9.14
C TYR A 7 -15.61 9.56 8.41
N ARG A 8 -14.60 10.05 7.68
CA ARG A 8 -14.67 11.28 6.87
C ARG A 8 -15.19 11.04 5.45
N ARG A 9 -15.09 9.80 4.95
CA ARG A 9 -15.62 9.39 3.65
C ARG A 9 -17.07 8.96 3.79
N ARG A 10 -17.82 9.05 2.69
CA ARG A 10 -19.20 8.56 2.58
C ARG A 10 -19.34 7.04 2.82
N LEU A 11 -18.25 6.29 2.65
CA LEU A 11 -18.20 4.84 2.89
C LEU A 11 -18.21 4.55 4.40
N SER A 12 -19.31 4.00 4.89
CA SER A 12 -19.53 3.66 6.30
C SER A 12 -18.97 2.29 6.71
N TYR A 13 -18.83 1.36 5.77
CA TYR A 13 -18.45 -0.02 6.06
C TYR A 13 -16.94 -0.25 6.15
N ASN A 14 -16.54 -1.21 7.01
CA ASN A 14 -15.17 -1.69 7.13
C ASN A 14 -14.80 -2.65 5.98
N THR A 15 -14.63 -2.10 4.78
CA THR A 15 -14.21 -2.86 3.60
C THR A 15 -12.70 -2.79 3.43
N ARG A 16 -12.12 -3.74 2.69
CA ARG A 16 -10.67 -3.77 2.39
C ARG A 16 -10.17 -2.45 1.76
N SER A 17 -11.01 -1.76 1.00
CA SER A 17 -10.71 -0.44 0.40
C SER A 17 -10.82 0.73 1.36
N ASN A 18 -11.60 0.60 2.43
CA ASN A 18 -11.85 1.64 3.43
C ASN A 18 -11.04 1.40 4.72
N ARG A 19 -9.82 0.88 4.56
CA ARG A 19 -8.92 0.61 5.67
C ARG A 19 -8.43 1.94 6.27
N VAL A 20 -8.42 2.03 7.60
CA VAL A 20 -8.09 3.25 8.33
C VAL A 20 -7.03 3.00 9.40
N ARG A 21 -6.26 4.04 9.71
CA ARG A 21 -5.34 4.09 10.86
C ARG A 21 -5.64 5.32 11.69
N ALA A 22 -5.82 5.16 13.00
CA ALA A 22 -5.94 6.27 13.92
C ALA A 22 -4.56 6.94 14.08
N THR A 23 -4.47 8.23 13.78
CA THR A 23 -3.22 9.00 13.87
C THR A 23 -3.47 10.29 14.64
N LYS A 24 -2.56 10.66 15.55
CA LYS A 24 -2.57 11.96 16.21
C LYS A 24 -2.01 12.99 15.24
N THR A 25 -2.81 14.01 14.94
CA THR A 25 -2.36 15.16 14.15
C THR A 25 -1.44 16.05 15.00
N PRO A 26 -0.58 16.87 14.37
CA PRO A 26 0.25 17.83 15.10
C PRO A 26 -0.55 18.77 16.01
N GLY A 27 -1.78 19.11 15.63
CA GLY A 27 -2.71 19.91 16.46
C GLY A 27 -3.38 19.14 17.62
N GLY A 28 -2.85 17.97 18.01
CA GLY A 28 -3.33 17.19 19.16
C GLY A 28 -4.63 16.42 18.94
N LYS A 29 -5.28 16.54 17.77
CA LYS A 29 -6.54 15.85 17.46
C LYS A 29 -6.27 14.43 16.95
N LEU A 30 -6.99 13.44 17.47
CA LEU A 30 -6.99 12.10 16.90
C LEU A 30 -7.87 12.10 15.63
N THR A 31 -7.36 11.55 14.53
CA THR A 31 -8.11 11.50 13.26
C THR A 31 -7.84 10.20 12.49
N TRP A 32 -8.76 9.83 11.59
CA TRP A 32 -8.56 8.72 10.66
C TRP A 32 -7.69 9.13 9.47
N LEU A 33 -6.60 8.40 9.27
CA LEU A 33 -5.85 8.37 8.02
C LEU A 33 -6.30 7.18 7.18
N TYR A 34 -6.67 7.43 5.91
CA TYR A 34 -7.11 6.38 5.00
C TYR A 34 -5.93 5.69 4.34
N GLU A 35 -5.78 4.41 4.61
CA GLU A 35 -4.76 3.57 4.00
C GLU A 35 -5.28 2.97 2.69
N LYS A 36 -4.38 2.84 1.71
CA LYS A 36 -4.67 2.09 0.48
C LYS A 36 -4.46 0.59 0.75
N LYS A 37 -5.21 -0.29 0.09
CA LYS A 37 -4.96 -1.75 0.13
C LYS A 37 -3.48 -2.03 -0.14
N PRO A 38 -2.83 -2.88 0.69
CA PRO A 38 -1.47 -3.32 0.42
C PRO A 38 -1.43 -4.06 -0.92
N ALA A 39 -0.38 -3.79 -1.69
CA ALA A 39 -0.13 -4.51 -2.93
C ALA A 39 0.71 -5.75 -2.64
N LYS A 40 0.43 -6.84 -3.35
CA LYS A 40 1.39 -7.93 -3.47
C LYS A 40 2.45 -7.51 -4.48
N GLY A 41 3.71 -7.79 -4.18
CA GLY A 41 4.80 -7.57 -5.13
C GLY A 41 4.69 -8.52 -6.32
N PRO A 42 5.49 -8.32 -7.37
CA PRO A 42 5.51 -9.24 -8.49
C PRO A 42 6.17 -10.55 -8.08
N HIS A 43 5.57 -11.64 -8.56
CA HIS A 43 6.04 -12.99 -8.34
C HIS A 43 6.68 -13.52 -9.63
N CYS A 44 7.62 -14.45 -9.50
CA CYS A 44 8.13 -15.24 -10.61
C CYS A 44 6.99 -16.11 -11.17
N GLY A 45 6.86 -16.17 -12.50
CA GLY A 45 5.81 -16.94 -13.18
C GLY A 45 5.92 -18.44 -12.94
N ASP A 46 7.15 -18.96 -12.84
CA ASP A 46 7.39 -20.41 -12.71
C ASP A 46 7.50 -20.83 -11.24
N CYS A 47 8.27 -20.09 -10.43
CA CYS A 47 8.57 -20.48 -9.05
C CYS A 47 7.58 -19.91 -8.01
N GLY A 48 6.75 -18.92 -8.37
CA GLY A 48 5.84 -18.23 -7.43
C GLY A 48 6.52 -17.37 -6.35
N ILE A 49 7.86 -17.35 -6.30
CA ILE A 49 8.65 -16.57 -5.35
C ILE A 49 8.59 -15.08 -5.69
N ARG A 50 8.58 -14.21 -4.68
CA ARG A 50 8.60 -12.75 -4.87
C ARG A 50 9.92 -12.30 -5.50
N LEU A 51 9.84 -11.53 -6.58
CA LEU A 51 11.04 -10.98 -7.22
C LEU A 51 11.75 -9.99 -6.29
N ALA A 52 13.04 -10.25 -6.05
CA ALA A 52 13.89 -9.37 -5.26
C ALA A 52 14.22 -8.09 -6.04
N GLY A 53 14.34 -6.97 -5.32
CA GLY A 53 14.67 -5.66 -5.91
C GLY A 53 13.49 -4.89 -6.50
N ILE A 54 12.32 -5.52 -6.69
CA ILE A 54 11.12 -4.81 -7.17
C ILE A 54 10.23 -4.44 -5.97
N PRO A 55 9.90 -3.15 -5.76
CA PRO A 55 9.07 -2.70 -4.64
C PRO A 55 7.64 -3.19 -4.82
N ALA A 56 6.95 -3.58 -3.74
CA ALA A 56 5.56 -4.05 -3.79
C ALA A 56 4.59 -2.86 -3.84
N LEU A 57 4.12 -2.51 -5.04
CA LEU A 57 3.31 -1.31 -5.27
C LEU A 57 2.02 -1.63 -6.04
N ARG A 58 1.05 -0.73 -5.98
CA ARG A 58 -0.18 -0.89 -6.78
C ARG A 58 0.10 -0.63 -8.27
N PRO A 59 -0.64 -1.25 -9.19
CA PRO A 59 -0.47 -1.03 -10.64
C PRO A 59 -0.46 0.45 -11.04
N ARG A 60 -1.34 1.27 -10.46
CA ARG A 60 -1.36 2.73 -10.71
C ARG A 60 -0.11 3.47 -10.20
N GLN A 61 0.57 2.95 -9.18
CA GLN A 61 1.83 3.53 -8.68
C GLN A 61 3.01 3.05 -9.52
N TYR A 62 2.98 1.81 -10.01
CA TYR A 62 3.99 1.34 -10.99
C TYR A 62 4.01 2.21 -12.23
N ALA A 63 2.86 2.69 -12.73
CA ALA A 63 2.85 3.61 -13.87
C ALA A 63 3.70 4.88 -13.65
N LYS A 64 3.78 5.38 -12.40
CA LYS A 64 4.46 6.63 -12.05
C LYS A 64 5.97 6.50 -11.84
N ILE A 65 6.45 5.27 -11.65
CA ILE A 65 7.85 5.01 -11.29
C ILE A 65 8.72 4.88 -12.53
N SER A 66 10.04 5.10 -12.38
CA SER A 66 11.01 4.92 -13.46
C SER A 66 11.17 3.45 -13.85
N LYS A 67 11.55 3.18 -15.11
CA LYS A 67 11.69 1.82 -15.64
C LYS A 67 12.71 0.98 -14.83
N ARG A 68 13.79 1.59 -14.35
CA ARG A 68 14.84 0.93 -13.56
C ARG A 68 14.34 0.37 -12.22
N GLN A 69 13.32 0.97 -11.62
CA GLN A 69 12.76 0.49 -10.36
C GLN A 69 11.68 -0.59 -10.57
N LYS A 70 11.17 -0.75 -11.81
CA LYS A 70 10.20 -1.80 -12.17
C LYS A 70 10.89 -3.08 -12.61
N ASN A 71 12.04 -2.95 -13.27
CA ASN A 71 12.77 -4.06 -13.84
C ASN A 71 14.07 -4.25 -13.05
N SER A 72 14.32 -5.47 -12.57
CA SER A 72 15.64 -5.85 -12.09
C SER A 72 16.55 -6.15 -13.29
N SER A 73 17.73 -5.53 -13.32
CA SER A 73 18.76 -5.78 -14.34
C SER A 73 19.65 -7.00 -14.02
N LYS A 74 19.38 -7.72 -12.93
CA LYS A 74 20.07 -8.98 -12.64
C LYS A 74 19.52 -10.03 -13.59
N SER A 75 20.41 -10.57 -14.44
CA SER A 75 20.16 -11.83 -15.13
C SER A 75 19.59 -12.83 -14.12
N LEU A 76 18.52 -13.51 -14.51
CA LEU A 76 18.00 -14.67 -13.80
C LEU A 76 19.14 -15.70 -13.76
N ARG A 77 19.97 -15.62 -12.73
CA ARG A 77 20.94 -16.66 -12.42
C ARG A 77 20.11 -17.78 -11.78
N TRP A 78 19.82 -18.77 -12.61
CA TRP A 78 19.27 -20.07 -12.22
C TRP A 78 20.19 -20.71 -11.18
#